data_AF-A0A2V9MZT9-F1
#
_entry.id   AF-A0A2V9MZT9-F1
#
_cell.length_a   1.000
_cell.length_b   1.000
_cell.length_c   1.000
_cell.angle_alpha   90.00
_cell.angle_beta   90.00
_cell.angle_gamma   90.00
#
_symmetry.space_group_name_H-M   'P 1'
#
loop_
_entity.id
_entity.type
_entity.pdbx_description
1 polymer ?
#
loop_
_entity_poly.entity_id
_entity_poly.type
_entity_poly.pdbx_seq_one_letter_code
_entity_poly.pdbx_strand_id
1 'polypeptide(L)' 'MGDTTMLPIELRIDRAQRLLRMIEQDEPLLAARVAPLSVERQQSAKSYAQELAMLTRAEINRLLEEKSFAEVAEPHAAD' A
#
# COMPACT_ATOMS: atom_id res chain seq x y z
N MET A 1 12.95 19.68 -17.00
CA MET A 1 13.13 18.59 -16.03
C MET A 1 11.91 18.65 -15.13
N GLY A 2 10.98 17.70 -15.24
CA GLY A 2 9.72 17.81 -14.52
C GLY A 2 9.93 17.65 -13.02
N ASP A 3 9.53 18.65 -12.25
CA ASP A 3 9.30 18.47 -10.82
C ASP A 3 8.18 17.44 -10.68
N THR A 4 8.58 16.19 -10.45
CA THR A 4 7.66 15.13 -10.04
C THR A 4 7.28 15.46 -8.61
N THR A 5 6.34 16.39 -8.41
CA THR A 5 5.80 16.68 -7.08
C THR A 5 5.24 15.38 -6.54
N MET A 6 6.01 14.71 -5.70
CA MET A 6 5.59 13.48 -5.04
C MET A 6 4.31 13.82 -4.27
N LEU A 7 3.31 12.94 -4.33
CA LEU A 7 2.06 13.19 -3.62
C LEU A 7 2.33 13.49 -2.14
N PRO A 8 1.57 14.41 -1.52
CA PRO A 8 1.62 14.62 -0.08
C PRO A 8 1.61 13.31 0.69
N ILE A 9 2.41 13.24 1.76
CA ILE A 9 2.62 12.00 2.51
C ILE A 9 1.30 11.39 3.00
N GLU A 10 0.34 12.22 3.43
CA GLU A 10 -1.01 11.79 3.82
C GLU A 10 -1.77 11.13 2.68
N LEU A 11 -1.67 11.67 1.47
CA LEU A 11 -2.31 11.09 0.30
C LEU A 11 -1.65 9.78 -0.11
N ARG A 12 -0.35 9.63 0.10
CA ARG A 12 0.37 8.36 -0.10
C ARG A 12 -0.10 7.31 0.92
N ILE A 13 -0.18 7.68 2.20
CA ILE A 13 -0.66 6.80 3.28
C ILE A 13 -2.10 6.35 3.00
N ASP A 14 -3.02 7.27 2.73
CA ASP A 14 -4.43 6.94 2.47
C ASP A 14 -4.59 6.03 1.24
N ARG A 15 -3.82 6.27 0.16
CA ARG A 15 -3.83 5.38 -1.01
C ARG A 15 -3.33 3.98 -0.68
N ALA A 16 -2.23 3.85 0.07
CA ALA A 16 -1.70 2.56 0.46
C ALA A 16 -2.67 1.80 1.38
N GLN A 17 -3.30 2.49 2.33
CA GLN A 17 -4.34 1.92 3.18
C GLN A 17 -5.58 1.48 2.40
N ARG A 18 -6.02 2.27 1.41
CA ARG A 18 -7.12 1.87 0.50
C ARG A 18 -6.78 0.62 -0.29
N LEU A 19 -5.56 0.55 -0.85
CA LEU A 19 -5.09 -0.62 -1.56
C LEU A 19 -5.08 -1.87 -0.67
N LEU A 20 -4.54 -1.76 0.55
CA LEU A 20 -4.51 -2.87 1.49
C LEU A 20 -5.91 -3.40 1.80
N ARG A 21 -6.85 -2.49 2.09
CA ARG A 21 -8.26 -2.86 2.34
C ARG A 21 -8.88 -3.58 1.15
N MET A 22 -8.64 -3.10 -0.07
CA MET A 22 -9.14 -3.76 -1.28
C MET A 22 -8.58 -5.17 -1.42
N ILE A 23 -7.27 -5.35 -1.24
CA ILE A 23 -6.65 -6.68 -1.36
C ILE A 23 -7.22 -7.66 -0.31
N GLU A 24 -7.41 -7.20 0.93
CA GLU A 24 -7.93 -8.04 2.01
C GLU A 24 -9.43 -8.35 1.85
N GLN A 25 -10.23 -7.39 1.40
CA GLN A 25 -11.68 -7.55 1.24
C GLN A 25 -12.05 -8.29 -0.05
N ASP A 26 -11.24 -8.16 -1.10
CA ASP A 26 -11.48 -8.78 -2.39
C ASP A 26 -10.96 -10.23 -2.47
N GLU A 27 -10.48 -10.85 -1.38
CA GLU A 27 -10.03 -12.25 -1.40
C GLU A 27 -11.10 -13.20 -1.99
N PRO A 28 -12.39 -13.13 -1.61
CA PRO A 28 -13.43 -13.98 -2.20
C PRO A 28 -13.66 -13.67 -3.68
N LEU A 29 -13.57 -12.39 -4.07
CA LEU A 29 -13.72 -11.95 -5.45
C LEU A 29 -12.55 -12.42 -6.33
N LEU A 30 -11.33 -12.37 -5.80
CA LEU A 30 -10.14 -12.92 -6.45
C LEU A 30 -10.30 -14.42 -6.65
N ALA A 31 -10.74 -15.16 -5.62
CA ALA A 31 -11.00 -16.60 -5.72
C ALA A 31 -12.01 -16.93 -6.83
N ALA A 32 -13.11 -16.18 -6.93
CA ALA A 32 -14.10 -16.35 -7.98
C ALA A 32 -13.52 -16.05 -9.39
N ARG A 33 -12.70 -15.01 -9.51
CA ARG A 33 -12.08 -14.60 -10.80
C ARG A 33 -11.05 -15.60 -11.30
N VAL A 34 -10.29 -16.23 -10.41
CA VAL A 34 -9.24 -17.18 -10.79
C VAL A 34 -9.75 -18.61 -10.94
N ALA A 35 -10.95 -18.94 -10.45
CA ALA A 35 -11.54 -20.27 -10.53
C ALA A 35 -11.51 -20.92 -11.94
N PRO A 36 -11.68 -20.18 -13.06
CA PRO A 36 -11.58 -20.76 -14.41
C PRO A 36 -10.16 -21.08 -14.88
N LEU A 37 -9.13 -20.64 -14.14
CA LEU A 37 -7.72 -20.81 -14.52
C LEU A 37 -7.17 -22.16 -14.03
N SER A 38 -6.00 -22.57 -14.55
CA SER A 38 -5.28 -23.73 -14.02
C SER A 38 -4.91 -23.54 -12.55
N VAL A 39 -4.77 -24.65 -11.82
CA VAL A 39 -4.40 -24.64 -10.39
C VAL A 39 -3.12 -23.85 -10.13
N GLU A 40 -2.13 -23.97 -11.01
CA GLU A 40 -0.88 -23.21 -10.94
C GLU A 40 -1.11 -21.69 -11.03
N ARG A 41 -1.97 -21.25 -11.95
CA ARG A 41 -2.32 -19.83 -12.10
C ARG A 41 -3.16 -19.32 -10.93
N GLN A 42 -4.06 -20.15 -10.40
CA GLN A 42 -4.81 -19.83 -9.18
C GLN A 42 -3.86 -19.62 -7.99
N GLN A 43 -2.91 -20.55 -7.80
CA GLN A 43 -1.94 -20.47 -6.73
C GLN A 43 -1.03 -19.25 -6.88
N SER A 44 -0.52 -19.01 -8.09
CA SER A 44 0.30 -17.83 -8.39
C SER A 44 -0.43 -16.52 -8.07
N ALA A 45 -1.71 -16.39 -8.49
CA ALA A 45 -2.49 -15.19 -8.22
C ALA A 45 -2.75 -14.97 -6.72
N LYS A 46 -3.05 -16.04 -5.96
CA LYS A 46 -3.26 -15.97 -4.52
C LYS A 46 -1.97 -15.60 -3.78
N SER A 47 -0.86 -16.24 -4.11
CA SER A 47 0.47 -15.93 -3.55
C SER A 47 0.87 -14.49 -3.84
N TYR A 48 0.63 -14.00 -5.07
CA TYR A 48 0.92 -12.62 -5.43
C TYR A 48 0.07 -11.62 -4.64
N ALA A 49 -1.22 -11.89 -4.44
CA ALA A 49 -2.08 -11.03 -3.61
C ALA A 49 -1.59 -10.96 -2.16
N GLN A 50 -1.14 -12.08 -1.58
CA GLN A 50 -0.56 -12.12 -0.24
C GLN A 50 0.74 -11.33 -0.14
N GLU A 51 1.64 -11.49 -1.12
CA GLU A 51 2.89 -10.72 -1.20
C GLU A 51 2.61 -9.22 -1.33
N LEU A 52 1.67 -8.84 -2.20
CA LEU A 52 1.29 -7.44 -2.39
C LEU A 52 0.70 -6.83 -1.11
N ALA A 53 -0.11 -7.57 -0.35
CA ALA A 53 -0.60 -7.12 0.95
C ALA A 53 0.55 -6.90 1.95
N MET A 54 1.52 -7.81 2.00
CA MET A 54 2.70 -7.69 2.86
C MET A 54 3.53 -6.45 2.51
N LEU A 55 3.82 -6.25 1.23
CA LEU A 55 4.56 -5.09 0.74
C LEU A 55 3.81 -3.78 1.01
N THR A 56 2.48 -3.78 0.85
CA THR A 56 1.66 -2.60 1.13
C THR A 56 1.68 -2.23 2.61
N ARG A 57 1.64 -3.22 3.51
CA ARG A 57 1.79 -2.98 4.97
C ARG A 57 3.17 -2.40 5.31
N ALA A 58 4.23 -2.92 4.69
CA ALA A 58 5.58 -2.40 4.89
C ALA A 58 5.71 -0.94 4.43
N GLU A 59 5.13 -0.60 3.27
CA GLU A 59 5.13 0.77 2.76
C GLU A 59 4.32 1.71 3.66
N ILE A 60 3.17 1.29 4.19
CA ILE A 60 2.39 2.09 5.16
C ILE A 60 3.25 2.40 6.38
N ASN A 61 3.96 1.42 6.95
CA ASN A 61 4.83 1.64 8.11
C ASN A 61 5.94 2.63 7.78
N ARG A 62 6.62 2.46 6.63
CA ARG A 62 7.66 3.38 6.16
C ARG A 62 7.12 4.81 6.01
N LEU A 63 5.92 4.98 5.45
CA LEU A 63 5.29 6.29 5.28
C LEU A 63 4.92 6.94 6.61
N LEU A 64 4.46 6.16 7.59
CA LEU A 64 4.16 6.65 8.94
C LEU A 64 5.43 7.09 9.67
N GLU A 65 6.52 6.34 9.51
CA GLU A 65 7.84 6.73 10.01
C GLU A 65 8.31 8.04 9.36
N GLU A 66 8.27 8.13 8.02
CA GLU A 66 8.63 9.33 7.24
C GLU A 66 7.83 10.56 7.69
N LYS A 67 6.52 10.40 7.95
CA LYS A 67 5.66 11.46 8.49
C LYS A 67 6.08 11.87 9.89
N SER A 68 6.33 10.90 10.77
CA SER A 68 6.75 11.17 12.15
C SER A 68 8.09 11.91 12.19
N PHE A 69 9.05 11.55 11.32
CA PHE A 69 10.33 12.26 11.21
C PHE A 69 10.16 13.70 10.71
N ALA A 70 9.27 13.93 9.74
CA ALA A 70 9.00 15.27 9.23
C ALA A 70 8.35 16.16 10.30
N GLU A 71 7.41 15.63 11.09
CA GLU A 71 6.76 16.35 12.18
C GLU A 71 7.73 16.68 13.33
N VAL A 72 8.70 15.80 13.61
CA VAL A 72 9.76 16.03 14.61
C VAL A 72 10.83 17.01 14.12
N ALA A 73 11.03 17.14 12.80
CA ALA A 73 11.97 18.07 12.18
C ALA A 73 11.45 19.52 12.06
N GLU A 74 10.17 19.77 12.38
CA GLU A 74 9.61 21.11 12.57
C GLU A 74 9.48 21.53 14.06
N PRO A 75 10.55 21.56 14.90
CA PRO A 75 10.47 22.21 16.18
C PRO A 75 10.82 23.70 16.03
N HIS A 76 9.81 24.55 16.22
CA HIS A 76 9.99 25.91 16.78
C HIS A 76 10.73 26.95 15.91
N ALA A 77 10.14 27.33 14.77
CA ALA A 77 10.28 28.70 14.28
C ALA A 77 9.09 29.53 14.80
N ALA A 78 9.04 29.74 16.13
CA ALA A 78 8.12 30.67 16.75
C ALA A 78 8.90 31.94 17.11
N ASP A 79 8.49 33.05 16.46
CA ASP A 79 8.70 34.49 16.72
C ASP A 79 9.84 34.95 17.64
#